data_AF-A0A7W2RR66-F1
#
_entry.id   AF-A0A7W2RR66-F1
#
_cell.length_a   1.000
_cell.length_b   1.000
_cell.length_c   1.000
_cell.angle_alpha   90.00
_cell.angle_beta   90.00
_cell.angle_gamma   90.00
#
_symmetry.space_group_name_H-M   'P 1'
#
loop_
_entity.id
_entity.type
_entity.pdbx_description
1 polymer ?
#
loop_
_entity_poly.entity_id
_entity_poly.type
_entity_poly.pdbx_seq_one_letter_code
_entity_poly.pdbx_strand_id
1 'polypeptide(L)'
;MRIKRLVSLLCLSVFLFSCKSTDIVRKTTISLGFKEINGIKQYDKGNYEDAFNLLKEPAAWGYKGSQYALAFMFLKGNYVQQSTLLGMGWLGVAKEANVKEWTEQYNNFYAAATEQQKDKIDEIVKEYIKRYGLKSQDVTCQKGINAQRRVVLKCHKYNGLGILYPVDLVE
;
A
#
# COMPACT_ATOMS: atom_id res chain seq x y z
N MET A 1 9.56 -33.21 -65.56
CA MET A 1 8.88 -31.94 -65.18
C MET A 1 7.57 -32.25 -64.47
N ARG A 2 7.47 -31.87 -63.18
CA ARG A 2 6.32 -31.32 -62.43
C ARG A 2 6.42 -31.72 -60.95
N ILE A 3 7.22 -30.93 -60.24
CA ILE A 3 7.35 -30.89 -58.79
C ILE A 3 6.01 -30.38 -58.21
N LYS A 4 5.29 -31.21 -57.46
CA LYS A 4 4.17 -30.73 -56.64
C LYS A 4 4.73 -30.21 -55.32
N ARG A 5 4.51 -28.91 -55.10
CA ARG A 5 5.06 -28.12 -54.00
C ARG A 5 4.48 -28.59 -52.66
N LEU A 6 5.37 -28.98 -51.74
CA LEU A 6 5.07 -29.04 -50.31
C LEU A 6 4.92 -27.59 -49.84
N VAL A 7 3.70 -27.15 -49.50
CA VAL A 7 3.48 -25.92 -48.75
C VAL A 7 3.37 -26.34 -47.29
N SER A 8 4.52 -26.41 -46.62
CA SER A 8 4.59 -26.50 -45.16
C SER A 8 4.14 -25.16 -44.60
N LEU A 9 2.96 -25.12 -43.98
CA LEU A 9 2.49 -23.96 -43.22
C LEU A 9 3.45 -23.75 -42.05
N LEU A 10 4.34 -22.76 -42.18
CA LEU A 10 5.10 -22.22 -41.07
C LEU A 10 4.09 -21.50 -40.15
N CYS A 11 3.59 -22.18 -39.11
CA CYS A 11 2.89 -21.53 -38.02
C CYS A 11 3.89 -20.62 -37.29
N LEU A 12 3.92 -19.34 -37.66
CA LEU A 12 4.52 -18.29 -36.85
C LEU A 12 3.77 -18.27 -35.51
N SER A 13 4.29 -18.97 -34.51
CA SER A 13 3.89 -18.81 -33.12
C SER A 13 4.36 -17.42 -32.67
N VAL A 14 3.56 -16.40 -32.97
CA VAL A 14 3.70 -15.07 -32.37
C VAL A 14 3.42 -15.26 -30.88
N PHE A 15 4.48 -15.39 -30.10
CA PHE A 15 4.43 -15.23 -28.64
C PHE A 15 3.96 -13.80 -28.37
N LEU A 16 2.64 -13.63 -28.20
CA LEU A 16 2.05 -12.44 -27.63
C LEU A 16 2.51 -12.38 -26.17
N PHE A 17 3.68 -11.79 -25.93
CA PHE A 17 4.00 -11.24 -24.63
C PHE A 17 2.97 -10.16 -24.36
N SER A 18 1.90 -10.55 -23.66
CA SER A 18 0.88 -9.63 -23.18
C SER A 18 1.59 -8.67 -22.22
N CYS A 19 1.95 -7.48 -22.70
CA CYS A 19 2.29 -6.36 -21.84
C CYS A 19 1.11 -6.17 -20.87
N LYS A 20 1.28 -6.55 -19.60
CA LYS A 20 0.41 -6.04 -18.54
C LYS A 20 0.68 -4.54 -18.49
N SER A 21 -0.14 -3.76 -19.21
CA SER A 21 -0.20 -2.31 -19.06
C SER A 21 -0.38 -2.02 -17.57
N THR A 22 0.54 -1.27 -16.98
CA THR A 22 0.31 -0.70 -15.66
C THR A 22 -0.60 0.49 -15.89
N ASP A 23 -1.91 0.28 -15.71
CA ASP A 23 -2.88 1.33 -15.96
C ASP A 23 -2.63 2.51 -15.01
N ILE A 24 -2.27 3.65 -15.58
CA ILE A 24 -2.10 4.90 -14.84
C ILE A 24 -3.49 5.40 -14.50
N VAL A 25 -3.83 5.43 -13.21
CA VAL A 25 -5.11 5.93 -12.72
C VAL A 25 -4.97 7.41 -12.34
N ARG A 26 -6.01 8.23 -12.57
CA ARG A 26 -6.08 9.61 -12.10
C ARG A 26 -7.04 9.75 -10.92
N LYS A 27 -6.58 10.34 -9.81
CA LYS A 27 -7.38 10.66 -8.62
C LYS A 27 -7.09 12.06 -8.11
N THR A 28 -8.08 12.67 -7.47
CA THR A 28 -7.93 13.98 -6.83
C THR A 28 -7.47 13.82 -5.38
N THR A 29 -6.59 14.71 -4.94
CA THR A 29 -6.13 14.78 -3.54
C THR A 29 -7.28 14.93 -2.55
N ILE A 30 -8.31 15.71 -2.91
CA ILE A 30 -9.52 15.89 -2.10
C ILE A 30 -10.21 14.55 -1.84
N SER A 31 -10.38 13.72 -2.88
CA SER A 31 -11.04 12.42 -2.73
C SER A 31 -10.25 11.47 -1.81
N LEU A 32 -8.92 11.46 -1.92
CA LEU A 32 -8.07 10.56 -1.13
C LEU A 32 -7.99 11.01 0.34
N GLY A 33 -7.81 12.31 0.58
CA GLY A 33 -7.82 12.88 1.93
C GLY A 33 -9.17 12.70 2.64
N PHE A 34 -10.30 12.86 1.93
CA PHE A 34 -11.62 12.62 2.50
C PHE A 34 -11.83 11.14 2.87
N LYS A 35 -11.35 10.21 2.04
CA LYS A 35 -11.38 8.78 2.33
C LYS A 35 -10.53 8.43 3.54
N GLU A 36 -9.30 8.96 3.64
CA GLU A 36 -8.45 8.75 4.81
C GLU A 36 -9.12 9.22 6.11
N ILE A 37 -9.61 10.47 6.14
CA ILE A 37 -10.23 11.04 7.34
C ILE A 37 -11.44 10.23 7.79
N ASN A 38 -12.34 9.88 6.86
CA ASN A 38 -13.52 9.09 7.22
C ASN A 38 -13.16 7.65 7.57
N GLY A 39 -12.17 7.06 6.91
CA GLY A 39 -11.68 5.72 7.20
C GLY A 39 -11.12 5.62 8.62
N ILE A 40 -10.28 6.59 9.03
CA ILE A 40 -9.76 6.69 10.40
C ILE A 40 -10.91 6.87 11.40
N LYS A 41 -11.89 7.72 11.08
CA LYS A 41 -13.07 7.90 11.93
C LYS A 41 -13.88 6.61 12.10
N GLN A 42 -14.01 5.78 11.07
CA GLN A 42 -14.69 4.49 11.17
C GLN A 42 -13.86 3.48 11.96
N TYR A 43 -12.53 3.48 11.77
CA TYR A 43 -11.61 2.65 12.54
C TYR A 43 -11.72 2.95 14.04
N ASP A 44 -11.71 4.23 14.42
CA ASP A 44 -11.84 4.68 15.82
C ASP A 44 -13.18 4.30 16.45
N LYS A 45 -14.23 4.12 15.64
CA LYS A 45 -15.55 3.65 16.07
C LYS A 45 -15.67 2.13 16.16
N GLY A 46 -14.66 1.38 15.71
CA GLY A 46 -14.72 -0.09 15.61
C GLY A 46 -15.43 -0.62 14.37
N ASN A 47 -15.81 0.25 13.42
CA ASN A 47 -16.46 -0.14 12.16
C ASN A 47 -15.39 -0.57 11.14
N TYR A 48 -14.77 -1.71 11.37
CA TYR A 48 -13.56 -2.11 10.66
C TYR A 48 -13.77 -2.43 9.18
N GLU A 49 -14.92 -2.94 8.77
CA GLU A 49 -15.24 -3.14 7.35
C GLU A 49 -15.26 -1.82 6.58
N ASP A 50 -16.04 -0.85 7.09
CA ASP A 50 -16.12 0.48 6.50
C ASP A 50 -14.75 1.18 6.51
N ALA A 51 -14.02 1.05 7.60
CA ALA A 51 -12.66 1.56 7.72
C ALA A 51 -11.77 0.97 6.61
N PHE A 52 -11.74 -0.35 6.45
CA PHE A 52 -10.93 -1.01 5.43
C PHE A 52 -11.27 -0.51 4.03
N ASN A 53 -12.56 -0.45 3.70
CA ASN A 53 -13.03 -0.06 2.38
C ASN A 53 -12.70 1.40 2.04
N LEU A 54 -12.66 2.27 3.05
CA LEU A 54 -12.23 3.66 2.90
C LEU A 54 -10.71 3.82 2.86
N LEU A 55 -9.96 3.02 3.62
CA LEU A 55 -8.51 3.20 3.83
C LEU A 55 -7.64 2.49 2.78
N LYS A 56 -8.11 1.39 2.16
CA LYS A 56 -7.31 0.59 1.22
C LYS A 56 -6.78 1.40 0.02
N GLU A 57 -7.61 2.28 -0.54
CA GLU A 57 -7.21 3.12 -1.66
C GLU A 57 -6.19 4.20 -1.23
N PRO A 58 -6.46 5.10 -0.26
CA PRO A 58 -5.47 6.11 0.14
C PRO A 58 -4.17 5.49 0.64
N ALA A 59 -4.20 4.33 1.31
CA ALA A 59 -2.98 3.60 1.69
C ALA A 59 -2.14 3.19 0.48
N ALA A 60 -2.78 2.63 -0.56
CA ALA A 60 -2.11 2.28 -1.81
C ALA A 60 -1.57 3.51 -2.56
N TRP A 61 -2.20 4.68 -2.36
CA TRP A 61 -1.74 5.96 -2.89
C TRP A 61 -0.69 6.66 -2.03
N GLY A 62 -0.16 6.03 -0.97
CA GLY A 62 0.93 6.60 -0.18
C GLY A 62 0.53 7.44 1.03
N TYR A 63 -0.77 7.49 1.37
CA TYR A 63 -1.26 8.26 2.52
C TYR A 63 -0.93 7.52 3.83
N LYS A 64 -0.06 8.11 4.64
CA LYS A 64 0.57 7.39 5.75
C LYS A 64 -0.35 7.16 6.96
N GLY A 65 -1.36 8.02 7.17
CA GLY A 65 -2.38 7.76 8.19
C GLY A 65 -3.18 6.50 7.86
N SER A 66 -3.49 6.32 6.58
CA SER A 66 -4.18 5.12 6.08
C SER A 66 -3.30 3.87 6.17
N GLN A 67 -2.01 3.97 5.82
CA GLN A 67 -1.06 2.87 5.97
C GLN A 67 -0.89 2.46 7.44
N TYR A 68 -0.79 3.44 8.34
CA TYR A 68 -0.73 3.18 9.79
C TYR A 68 -1.99 2.47 10.29
N ALA A 69 -3.18 2.93 9.91
CA ALA A 69 -4.44 2.29 10.30
C ALA A 69 -4.54 0.86 9.76
N LEU A 70 -4.26 0.63 8.47
CA LEU A 70 -4.25 -0.71 7.88
C LEU A 70 -3.25 -1.64 8.56
N ALA A 71 -2.08 -1.14 8.95
CA ALA A 71 -1.10 -1.93 9.70
C ALA A 71 -1.72 -2.57 10.95
N PHE A 72 -2.42 -1.77 11.76
CA PHE A 72 -3.08 -2.30 12.95
C PHE A 72 -4.31 -3.14 12.64
N MET A 73 -4.96 -2.95 11.50
CA MET A 73 -6.03 -3.85 11.07
C MET A 73 -5.50 -5.26 10.81
N PHE A 74 -4.37 -5.39 10.10
CA PHE A 74 -3.71 -6.68 9.90
C PHE A 74 -3.11 -7.25 11.19
N LEU A 75 -2.42 -6.44 12.01
CA LEU A 75 -1.82 -6.91 13.27
C LEU A 75 -2.87 -7.48 14.24
N LYS A 76 -4.10 -6.92 14.22
CA LYS A 76 -5.18 -7.30 15.15
C LYS A 76 -6.23 -8.24 14.53
N GLY A 77 -6.22 -8.45 13.22
CA GLY A 77 -7.29 -9.19 12.54
C GLY A 77 -8.62 -8.44 12.52
N ASN A 78 -8.59 -7.11 12.46
CA ASN A 78 -9.80 -6.29 12.40
C ASN A 78 -10.33 -6.27 10.96
N TYR A 79 -11.43 -7.00 10.71
CA TYR A 79 -12.06 -7.24 9.39
C TYR A 79 -11.22 -8.05 8.38
N VAL A 80 -9.90 -7.88 8.37
CA VAL A 80 -8.97 -8.68 7.58
C VAL A 80 -8.43 -9.86 8.38
N GLN A 81 -7.92 -10.89 7.69
CA GLN A 81 -7.18 -11.97 8.35
C GLN A 81 -5.98 -11.40 9.10
N GLN A 82 -5.78 -11.85 10.35
CA GLN A 82 -4.64 -11.40 11.15
C GLN A 82 -3.34 -11.83 10.47
N SER A 83 -2.42 -10.88 10.30
CA SER A 83 -1.10 -11.11 9.72
C SER A 83 -0.08 -10.14 10.32
N THR A 84 0.93 -10.70 10.96
CA THR A 84 2.07 -9.91 11.45
C THR A 84 2.90 -9.39 10.29
N LEU A 85 3.10 -10.19 9.23
CA LEU A 85 3.95 -9.80 8.11
C LEU A 85 3.35 -8.62 7.33
N LEU A 86 2.08 -8.72 6.90
CA LEU A 86 1.39 -7.64 6.19
C LEU A 86 1.26 -6.39 7.08
N GLY A 87 0.95 -6.59 8.35
CA GLY A 87 0.84 -5.51 9.33
C GLY A 87 2.16 -4.75 9.52
N MET A 88 3.27 -5.48 9.68
CA MET A 88 4.61 -4.89 9.78
C MET A 88 5.05 -4.23 8.47
N GLY A 89 4.69 -4.80 7.31
CA GLY A 89 4.89 -4.18 6.01
C GLY A 89 4.28 -2.79 5.94
N TRP A 90 2.97 -2.68 6.25
CA TRP A 90 2.26 -1.40 6.25
C TRP A 90 2.82 -0.41 7.29
N LEU A 91 3.13 -0.89 8.51
CA LEU A 91 3.69 -0.04 9.56
C LEU A 91 5.07 0.49 9.17
N GLY A 92 5.90 -0.35 8.53
CA GLY A 92 7.22 0.02 8.05
C GLY A 92 7.19 1.15 7.03
N VAL A 93 6.21 1.13 6.12
CA VAL A 93 6.03 2.20 5.12
C VAL A 93 5.45 3.48 5.73
N ALA A 94 4.62 3.35 6.77
CA ALA A 94 4.06 4.48 7.51
C ALA A 94 5.16 5.35 8.17
N LYS A 95 6.31 4.75 8.53
CA LYS A 95 7.46 5.43 9.12
C LYS A 95 8.04 6.56 8.27
N GLU A 96 7.83 6.54 6.95
CA GLU A 96 8.26 7.66 6.08
C GLU A 96 7.60 9.00 6.46
N ALA A 97 6.50 8.99 7.22
CA ALA A 97 5.90 10.18 7.83
C ALA A 97 6.74 10.81 8.95
N ASN A 98 7.78 10.11 9.42
CA ASN A 98 8.65 10.48 10.54
C ASN A 98 7.91 10.70 11.87
N VAL A 99 6.69 10.19 12.07
CA VAL A 99 5.95 10.30 13.34
C VAL A 99 6.65 9.43 14.38
N LYS A 100 7.11 10.04 15.48
CA LYS A 100 8.02 9.40 16.45
C LYS A 100 7.39 8.14 17.04
N GLU A 101 6.13 8.25 17.44
CA GLU A 101 5.35 7.18 18.05
C GLU A 101 5.20 5.98 17.11
N TRP A 102 5.01 6.22 15.81
CA TRP A 102 4.85 5.15 14.81
C TRP A 102 6.18 4.41 14.59
N THR A 103 7.29 5.16 14.54
CA THR A 103 8.63 4.58 14.45
C THR A 103 8.98 3.75 15.68
N GLU A 104 8.66 4.24 16.87
CA GLU A 104 8.87 3.50 18.12
C GLU A 104 8.04 2.21 18.16
N GLN A 105 6.77 2.27 17.76
CA GLN A 105 5.92 1.07 17.68
C GLN A 105 6.48 0.02 16.72
N TYR A 106 6.91 0.42 15.52
CA TYR A 106 7.56 -0.51 14.60
C TYR A 106 8.80 -1.14 15.22
N ASN A 107 9.67 -0.32 15.82
CA ASN A 107 10.93 -0.80 16.39
C ASN A 107 10.67 -1.79 17.53
N ASN A 108 9.65 -1.55 18.36
CA ASN A 108 9.27 -2.46 19.43
C ASN A 108 8.79 -3.82 18.89
N PHE A 109 7.93 -3.82 17.87
CA PHE A 109 7.48 -5.08 17.25
C PHE A 109 8.60 -5.81 16.52
N TYR A 110 9.45 -5.07 15.80
CA TYR A 110 10.61 -5.63 15.10
C TYR A 110 11.66 -6.21 16.04
N ALA A 111 11.92 -5.55 17.18
CA ALA A 111 12.86 -6.04 18.19
C ALA A 111 12.38 -7.34 18.87
N ALA A 112 11.06 -7.53 18.97
CA ALA A 112 10.46 -8.74 19.53
C ALA A 112 10.41 -9.92 18.53
N ALA A 113 10.67 -9.69 17.24
CA ALA A 113 10.61 -10.70 16.20
C ALA A 113 11.87 -11.61 16.22
N THR A 114 11.71 -12.86 15.77
CA THR A 114 12.84 -13.76 15.50
C THR A 114 13.64 -13.28 14.29
N GLU A 115 14.89 -13.72 14.14
CA GLU A 115 15.71 -13.34 12.97
C GLU A 115 15.03 -13.70 11.64
N GLN A 116 14.44 -14.90 11.54
CA GLN A 116 13.69 -15.29 10.34
C GLN A 116 12.47 -14.39 10.08
N GLN A 117 11.80 -13.91 11.13
CA GLN A 117 10.69 -12.96 10.97
C GLN A 117 11.20 -11.59 10.53
N LYS A 118 12.32 -11.12 11.07
CA LYS A 118 12.95 -9.85 10.68
C LYS A 118 13.31 -9.84 9.20
N ASP A 119 13.92 -10.92 8.69
CA ASP A 119 14.25 -11.05 7.26
C ASP A 119 13.02 -10.86 6.37
N LYS A 120 11.90 -11.54 6.71
CA LYS A 120 10.63 -11.41 5.99
C LYS A 120 10.05 -10.00 6.12
N ILE A 121 10.12 -9.41 7.31
CA ILE A 121 9.65 -8.04 7.55
C ILE A 121 10.44 -7.05 6.69
N ASP A 122 11.76 -7.19 6.62
CA ASP A 122 12.62 -6.31 5.82
C ASP A 122 12.31 -6.44 4.33
N GLU A 123 12.07 -7.66 3.84
CA GLU A 123 11.67 -7.92 2.46
C GLU A 123 10.33 -7.25 2.12
N ILE A 124 9.29 -7.47 2.94
CA ILE A 124 7.97 -6.91 2.66
C ILE A 124 7.95 -5.39 2.82
N VAL A 125 8.66 -4.83 3.80
CA VAL A 125 8.76 -3.37 3.97
C VAL A 125 9.46 -2.75 2.77
N LYS A 126 10.53 -3.38 2.25
CA LYS A 126 11.21 -2.93 1.03
C LYS A 126 10.25 -2.93 -0.17
N GLU A 127 9.48 -4.01 -0.35
CA GLU A 127 8.53 -4.11 -1.47
C GLU A 127 7.38 -3.11 -1.32
N TYR A 128 6.86 -2.91 -0.10
CA TYR A 128 5.79 -1.95 0.13
C TYR A 128 6.27 -0.51 0.00
N ILE A 129 7.51 -0.17 0.38
CA ILE A 129 8.09 1.15 0.10
C ILE A 129 8.18 1.37 -1.41
N LYS A 130 8.61 0.35 -2.16
CA LYS A 130 8.66 0.42 -3.62
C LYS A 130 7.27 0.64 -4.24
N ARG A 131 6.22 -0.01 -3.74
CA ARG A 131 4.84 0.14 -4.28
C ARG A 131 4.12 1.38 -3.77
N TYR A 132 4.21 1.66 -2.48
CA TYR A 132 3.32 2.57 -1.73
C TYR A 132 4.06 3.68 -0.99
N GLY A 133 5.38 3.80 -1.16
CA GLY A 133 6.18 4.82 -0.51
C GLY A 133 5.88 6.24 -1.00
N LEU A 134 6.29 7.25 -0.23
CA LEU A 134 6.09 8.68 -0.57
C LEU A 134 6.65 9.00 -1.96
N LYS A 135 7.90 8.58 -2.20
CA LYS A 135 8.58 8.80 -3.48
C LYS A 135 7.91 8.04 -4.62
N SER A 136 7.54 6.78 -4.39
CA SER A 136 6.94 5.93 -5.41
C SER A 136 5.57 6.41 -5.86
N GLN A 137 4.81 7.02 -4.95
CA GLN A 137 3.47 7.52 -5.21
C GLN A 137 3.42 9.05 -5.40
N ASP A 138 4.56 9.76 -5.48
CA ASP A 138 4.60 11.22 -5.63
C ASP A 138 3.69 11.95 -4.61
N VAL A 139 3.82 11.55 -3.35
CA VAL A 139 3.08 12.10 -2.20
C VAL A 139 4.04 12.74 -1.22
N THR A 140 3.66 13.92 -0.72
CA THR A 140 4.31 14.54 0.43
C THR A 140 3.36 14.53 1.61
N CYS A 141 3.90 14.36 2.81
CA CYS A 141 3.11 14.42 4.04
C CYS A 141 3.73 15.44 4.99
N GLN A 142 2.90 16.29 5.55
CA GLN A 142 3.28 17.28 6.55
C GLN A 142 2.60 16.96 7.86
N LYS A 143 3.37 17.02 8.95
CA LYS A 143 2.82 16.95 10.29
C LYS A 143 2.18 18.29 10.62
N GLY A 144 1.01 18.23 11.22
CA GLY A 144 0.32 19.36 11.81
C GLY A 144 -0.15 19.02 13.21
N ILE A 145 -0.71 20.02 13.87
CA ILE A 145 -1.38 19.88 15.16
C ILE A 145 -2.83 20.32 14.95
N ASN A 146 -3.79 19.52 15.39
CA ASN A 146 -5.21 19.92 15.34
C ASN A 146 -5.62 20.76 16.56
N ALA A 147 -6.88 21.22 16.57
CA ALA A 147 -7.42 22.03 17.66
C ALA A 147 -7.32 21.36 19.04
N GLN A 148 -7.29 20.03 19.10
CA GLN A 148 -7.16 19.23 20.31
C GLN A 148 -5.69 18.92 20.67
N ARG A 149 -4.73 19.62 20.07
CA ARG A 149 -3.28 19.41 20.25
C ARG A 149 -2.78 18.01 19.88
N ARG A 150 -3.52 17.28 19.05
CA ARG A 150 -3.09 15.96 18.54
C ARG A 150 -2.30 16.14 17.25
N VAL A 151 -1.25 15.34 17.10
CA VAL A 151 -0.50 15.25 15.84
C VAL A 151 -1.44 14.73 14.77
N VAL A 152 -1.58 15.48 13.69
CA VAL A 152 -2.30 15.08 12.49
C VAL A 152 -1.33 15.03 11.32
N LEU A 153 -1.50 14.06 10.44
CA LEU A 153 -0.73 13.98 9.23
C LEU A 153 -1.59 14.41 8.05
N LYS A 154 -1.10 15.37 7.26
CA LYS A 154 -1.76 15.82 6.03
C LYS A 154 -0.91 15.42 4.85
N CYS A 155 -1.41 14.49 4.04
CA CYS A 155 -0.73 14.04 2.83
C CYS A 155 -1.34 14.70 1.59
N HIS A 156 -0.49 15.08 0.64
CA HIS A 156 -0.86 15.72 -0.62
C HIS A 156 -0.20 14.98 -1.78
N LYS A 157 -0.99 14.72 -2.83
CA LYS A 157 -0.50 14.16 -4.10
C LYS A 157 -0.51 15.25 -5.17
N TYR A 158 0.61 15.48 -5.86
CA TYR A 158 0.72 16.62 -6.78
C TYR A 158 0.07 16.37 -8.14
N ASN A 159 0.32 15.20 -8.74
CA ASN A 159 -0.06 14.97 -10.12
C ASN A 159 -1.32 14.10 -10.29
N GLY A 160 -1.85 13.54 -9.20
CA GLY A 160 -3.03 12.66 -9.23
C GLY A 160 -2.85 11.35 -10.01
N LEU A 161 -1.73 11.18 -10.72
CA LEU A 161 -1.34 10.02 -11.50
C LEU A 161 -0.46 9.09 -10.66
N GLY A 162 -0.65 7.79 -10.81
CA GLY A 162 0.22 6.79 -10.19
C GLY A 162 -0.22 5.38 -10.55
N ILE A 163 0.65 4.43 -10.23
CA ILE A 163 0.39 3.02 -10.41
C ILE A 163 -0.32 2.54 -9.15
N LEU A 164 -1.53 2.03 -9.31
CA LEU A 164 -2.31 1.48 -8.22
C LEU A 164 -2.00 -0.02 -8.09
N TYR A 165 -1.36 -0.39 -6.99
CA TYR A 165 -1.21 -1.81 -6.63
C TYR A 165 -2.34 -2.19 -5.66
N PRO A 166 -2.98 -3.35 -5.83
CA PRO A 166 -3.98 -3.83 -4.90
C PRO A 166 -3.35 -4.10 -3.53
N VAL A 167 -4.09 -3.85 -2.46
CA VAL A 167 -3.68 -4.22 -1.10
C VAL A 167 -3.64 -5.74 -1.00
N ASP A 168 -2.50 -6.29 -0.60
CA ASP A 168 -2.35 -7.72 -0.34
C ASP A 168 -3.20 -8.11 0.88
N LEU A 169 -4.01 -9.16 0.74
CA LEU A 169 -4.93 -9.65 1.77
C LEU A 169 -4.47 -10.95 2.46
N VAL A 170 -3.45 -11.58 1.88
CA VAL A 170 -2.86 -12.85 2.32
C VAL A 170 -1.34 -12.78 2.18
N GLU A 171 -0.63 -13.53 3.02
CA GLU A 171 0.84 -13.63 3.02
C GLU A 171 1.38 -14.47 1.86
#